data_AF-A0A9D7FYB0-F1
#
_entry.id   AF-A0A9D7FYB0-F1
#
_cell.length_a   1.000
_cell.length_b   1.000
_cell.length_c   1.000
_cell.angle_alpha   90.00
_cell.angle_beta   90.00
_cell.angle_gamma   90.00
#
_symmetry.space_group_name_H-M   'P 1'
#
loop_
_entity.id
_entity.type
_entity.pdbx_description
1 polymer ?
#
loop_
_entity_poly.entity_id
_entity_poly.type
_entity_poly.pdbx_seq_one_letter_code
_entity_poly.pdbx_strand_id
1 'polypeptide(L)'
;MLKRSTFEGIILFICISTQAIAQPQANVAWQKNSADGFSGANAVRDLKSGRTLGIVACDVGQGLICYTPEGQVVWNVPCQNHQPQSQPVADVNKDGQEEIVAADGHAHLLLIDKDGGVLWKLKQEGLFRQNRHRSSMIWIRMNGLKP
;
A
#
# COMPACT_ATOMS: atom_id res chain seq x y z
N MET A 1 -38.50 64.73 -39.38
CA MET A 1 -37.18 64.97 -38.76
C MET A 1 -37.22 64.40 -37.34
N LEU A 2 -36.80 63.14 -37.16
CA LEU A 2 -36.85 62.43 -35.86
C LEU A 2 -35.48 62.52 -35.17
N LYS A 3 -35.42 63.10 -33.97
CA LYS A 3 -34.21 63.16 -33.14
C LYS A 3 -33.92 61.76 -32.58
N ARG A 4 -32.78 61.18 -32.94
CA ARG A 4 -32.23 59.99 -32.27
C ARG A 4 -31.65 60.41 -30.92
N SER A 5 -32.16 59.82 -29.85
CA SER A 5 -31.57 59.89 -28.50
C SER A 5 -30.51 58.79 -28.40
N THR A 6 -29.24 59.17 -28.22
CA THR A 6 -28.14 58.24 -27.97
C THR A 6 -28.09 57.90 -26.48
N PHE A 7 -28.20 56.61 -26.16
CA PHE A 7 -28.07 56.09 -24.81
C PHE A 7 -26.59 55.74 -24.57
N GLU A 8 -25.91 56.47 -23.69
CA GLU A 8 -24.56 56.12 -23.24
C GLU A 8 -24.69 55.20 -22.02
N GLY A 9 -24.43 53.90 -22.21
CA GLY A 9 -24.39 52.91 -21.14
C GLY A 9 -22.95 52.49 -20.84
N ILE A 10 -22.55 52.54 -19.58
CA ILE A 10 -21.28 51.98 -19.12
C ILE A 10 -21.50 50.50 -18.82
N ILE A 11 -20.81 49.61 -19.54
CA ILE A 11 -20.75 48.18 -19.21
C ILE A 11 -19.58 47.96 -18.26
N LEU A 12 -19.88 47.64 -17.00
CA LEU A 12 -18.87 47.30 -16.01
C LEU A 12 -18.64 45.78 -16.01
N PHE A 13 -17.49 45.33 -16.50
CA PHE A 13 -17.04 43.94 -16.33
C PHE A 13 -16.28 43.82 -15.01
N ILE A 14 -16.89 43.20 -14.00
CA ILE A 14 -16.18 42.80 -12.78
C ILE A 14 -15.68 41.38 -12.98
N CYS A 15 -14.41 41.25 -13.39
CA CYS A 15 -13.74 39.95 -13.45
C CYS A 15 -13.24 39.61 -12.04
N ILE A 16 -14.03 38.87 -11.26
CA ILE A 16 -13.57 38.31 -9.99
C ILE A 16 -12.78 37.05 -10.33
N SER A 17 -11.49 37.18 -10.62
CA SER A 17 -10.62 36.01 -10.68
C SER A 17 -10.33 35.55 -9.26
N THR A 18 -11.24 34.79 -8.65
CA THR A 18 -10.85 33.95 -7.52
C THR A 18 -10.01 32.81 -8.07
N GLN A 19 -8.69 33.00 -8.10
CA GLN A 19 -7.78 31.86 -8.00
C GLN A 19 -7.93 31.31 -6.57
N ALA A 20 -9.02 30.60 -6.32
CA ALA A 20 -9.05 29.67 -5.22
C ALA A 20 -8.13 28.51 -5.63
N ILE A 21 -6.85 28.62 -5.27
CA ILE A 21 -6.03 27.42 -5.15
C ILE A 21 -6.67 26.65 -4.00
N ALA A 22 -7.63 25.77 -4.33
CA ALA A 22 -8.24 24.90 -3.35
C ALA A 22 -7.10 24.11 -2.72
N GLN A 23 -6.83 24.38 -1.44
CA GLN A 23 -5.90 23.54 -0.70
C GLN A 23 -6.44 22.11 -0.76
N PRO A 24 -5.57 21.09 -0.94
CA PRO A 24 -6.02 19.71 -0.97
C PRO A 24 -6.76 19.41 0.33
N GLN A 25 -8.07 19.20 0.24
CA GLN A 25 -8.87 18.75 1.36
C GLN A 25 -8.73 17.24 1.45
N ALA A 26 -8.02 16.78 2.48
CA ALA A 26 -7.92 15.36 2.78
C ALA A 26 -9.17 14.92 3.57
N ASN A 27 -9.91 13.96 3.02
CA ASN A 27 -10.98 13.28 3.73
C ASN A 27 -10.53 11.84 4.05
N VAL A 28 -10.91 11.32 5.21
CA VAL A 28 -10.70 9.91 5.54
C VAL A 28 -11.63 9.07 4.68
N ALA A 29 -11.07 8.31 3.73
CA ALA A 29 -11.85 7.41 2.88
C ALA A 29 -12.37 6.20 3.67
N TRP A 30 -11.51 5.60 4.50
CA TRP A 30 -11.86 4.53 5.42
C TRP A 30 -10.84 4.44 6.56
N GLN A 31 -11.23 3.78 7.65
CA GLN A 31 -10.35 3.48 8.79
C GLN A 31 -10.60 2.05 9.26
N LYS A 32 -9.52 1.35 9.61
CA LYS A 32 -9.55 0.03 10.26
C LYS A 32 -8.90 0.13 11.63
N ASN A 33 -9.46 -0.59 12.59
CA ASN A 33 -8.93 -0.67 13.94
C ASN A 33 -8.44 -2.11 14.18
N SER A 34 -7.27 -2.24 14.80
CA SER A 34 -6.75 -3.51 15.30
C SER A 34 -6.62 -3.41 16.82
N ALA A 35 -6.87 -4.52 17.52
CA ALA A 35 -6.68 -4.60 18.97
C ALA A 35 -5.20 -4.45 19.35
N ASP A 36 -4.31 -5.03 18.55
CA ASP A 36 -2.88 -5.14 18.84
C ASP A 36 -2.01 -4.26 17.93
N GLY A 37 -2.64 -3.63 16.94
CA GLY A 37 -2.01 -2.67 16.03
C GLY A 37 -1.66 -3.26 14.67
N PHE A 38 -1.26 -2.36 13.77
CA PHE A 38 -0.81 -2.70 12.42
C PHE A 38 0.68 -2.41 12.25
N SER A 39 1.32 -3.12 11.32
CA SER A 39 2.61 -2.69 10.75
C SER A 39 2.45 -1.42 9.89
N GLY A 40 3.57 -0.89 9.39
CA GLY A 40 3.53 0.00 8.23
C GLY A 40 2.81 -0.66 7.06
N ALA A 41 2.01 0.12 6.33
CA ALA A 41 1.26 -0.34 5.17
C ALA A 41 2.00 -0.03 3.86
N ASN A 42 1.90 -0.93 2.89
CA ASN A 42 2.50 -0.76 1.56
C ASN A 42 1.45 -0.97 0.47
N ALA A 43 1.57 -0.23 -0.63
CA ALA A 43 0.77 -0.50 -1.82
C ALA A 43 1.37 -1.69 -2.58
N VAL A 44 0.51 -2.56 -3.10
CA VAL A 44 0.84 -3.61 -4.07
C VAL A 44 0.28 -3.18 -5.42
N ARG A 45 1.09 -3.25 -6.47
CA ARG A 45 0.75 -2.72 -7.79
C ARG A 45 0.96 -3.72 -8.91
N ASP A 46 0.18 -3.50 -9.94
CA ASP A 46 0.45 -3.99 -11.28
C ASP A 46 1.31 -2.94 -11.99
N LEU A 47 2.58 -3.27 -12.20
CA LEU A 47 3.56 -2.34 -12.74
C LEU A 47 3.36 -2.07 -14.24
N LYS A 48 2.67 -2.96 -14.95
CA LYS A 48 2.38 -2.79 -16.38
C LYS A 48 1.29 -1.75 -16.59
N SER A 49 0.25 -1.79 -15.77
CA SER A 49 -0.89 -0.87 -15.84
C SER A 49 -0.76 0.35 -14.94
N GLY A 50 0.15 0.33 -13.96
CA GLY A 50 0.27 1.35 -12.91
C GLY A 50 -0.86 1.30 -11.88
N ARG A 51 -1.71 0.27 -11.92
CA ARG A 51 -2.86 0.15 -11.02
C ARG A 51 -2.43 -0.34 -9.64
N THR A 52 -2.91 0.32 -8.59
CA THR A 52 -2.85 -0.23 -7.22
C THR A 52 -3.81 -1.40 -7.09
N LEU A 53 -3.26 -2.58 -6.84
CA LEU A 53 -4.00 -3.82 -6.59
C LEU A 53 -4.57 -3.85 -5.18
N GLY A 54 -3.80 -3.33 -4.21
CA GLY A 54 -4.23 -3.26 -2.83
C GLY A 54 -3.23 -2.57 -1.91
N ILE A 55 -3.60 -2.52 -0.64
CA ILE A 55 -2.80 -2.00 0.46
C ILE A 55 -2.60 -3.16 1.43
N VAL A 56 -1.36 -3.58 1.60
CA VAL A 56 -0.98 -4.67 2.49
C VAL A 56 -0.48 -4.12 3.83
N ALA A 57 -0.93 -4.74 4.92
CA ALA A 57 -0.43 -4.49 6.26
C ALA A 57 -0.55 -5.76 7.10
N CYS A 58 0.34 -5.95 8.06
CA CYS A 58 0.17 -7.00 9.07
C CYS A 58 -0.64 -6.43 10.22
N ASP A 59 -1.76 -7.07 10.52
CA ASP A 59 -2.46 -6.94 11.79
C ASP A 59 -1.89 -7.99 12.75
N VAL A 60 -1.39 -7.54 13.91
CA VAL A 60 -0.73 -8.43 14.88
C VAL A 60 -1.65 -9.58 15.34
N GLY A 61 -2.97 -9.35 15.39
CA GLY A 61 -3.94 -10.37 15.82
C GLY A 61 -4.49 -11.25 14.70
N GLN A 62 -4.37 -10.84 13.43
CA GLN A 62 -5.04 -11.51 12.31
C GLN A 62 -4.08 -12.04 11.23
N GLY A 63 -2.86 -11.51 11.16
CA GLY A 63 -1.87 -11.84 10.14
C GLY A 63 -1.74 -10.77 9.05
N LEU A 64 -1.27 -11.18 7.87
CA LEU A 64 -1.05 -10.29 6.75
C LEU A 64 -2.34 -10.11 5.96
N ILE A 65 -2.85 -8.88 5.89
CA ILE A 65 -4.11 -8.55 5.24
C ILE A 65 -3.84 -7.64 4.05
N CYS A 66 -4.52 -7.90 2.94
CA CYS A 66 -4.58 -6.98 1.81
C CYS A 66 -5.97 -6.38 1.70
N TYR A 67 -6.01 -5.06 1.62
CA TYR A 67 -7.23 -4.29 1.38
C TYR A 67 -7.26 -3.73 -0.03
N THR A 68 -8.45 -3.62 -0.62
CA THR A 68 -8.66 -2.77 -1.80
C THR A 68 -8.40 -1.30 -1.43
N PRO A 69 -8.18 -0.40 -2.40
CA PRO A 69 -8.13 1.04 -2.14
C PRO A 69 -9.38 1.58 -1.43
N GLU A 70 -10.53 0.91 -1.56
CA GLU A 70 -11.81 1.22 -0.92
C GLU A 70 -11.96 0.59 0.49
N GLY A 71 -10.95 -0.14 0.98
CA GLY A 71 -10.91 -0.68 2.34
C GLY A 71 -11.63 -2.02 2.52
N GLN A 72 -11.91 -2.74 1.44
CA GLN A 72 -12.45 -4.11 1.49
C GLN A 72 -11.32 -5.13 1.58
N VAL A 73 -11.49 -6.22 2.33
CA VAL A 73 -10.47 -7.28 2.38
C VAL A 73 -10.47 -8.05 1.07
N VAL A 74 -9.31 -8.12 0.40
CA VAL A 74 -9.10 -8.96 -0.80
C VAL A 74 -8.72 -10.37 -0.36
N TRP A 75 -7.72 -10.46 0.51
CA TRP A 75 -7.22 -11.71 1.06
C TRP A 75 -6.61 -11.49 2.44
N ASN A 76 -6.44 -12.59 3.17
CA ASN A 76 -5.76 -12.64 4.46
C ASN A 76 -4.91 -13.90 4.53
N VAL A 77 -3.64 -13.74 4.89
CA VAL A 77 -2.72 -14.84 5.20
C VAL A 77 -2.50 -14.87 6.72
N PRO A 78 -3.07 -15.85 7.42
CA PRO A 78 -2.88 -15.98 8.86
C PRO A 78 -1.41 -16.20 9.20
N CYS A 79 -0.85 -15.29 9.98
CA CYS A 79 0.53 -15.36 10.44
C CYS A 79 0.55 -15.24 11.96
N GLN A 80 0.73 -16.36 12.66
CA GLN A 80 0.80 -16.35 14.12
C GLN A 80 2.10 -15.70 14.59
N ASN A 81 2.05 -14.98 15.71
CA ASN A 81 3.20 -14.37 16.40
C ASN A 81 4.07 -13.45 15.52
N HIS A 82 3.45 -12.75 14.57
CA HIS A 82 4.15 -11.79 13.72
C HIS A 82 4.56 -10.56 14.52
N GLN A 83 5.80 -10.09 14.34
CA GLN A 83 6.16 -8.76 14.77
C GLN A 83 5.69 -7.74 13.72
N PRO A 84 5.13 -6.59 14.14
CA PRO A 84 4.67 -5.56 13.21
C PRO A 84 5.88 -4.87 12.56
N GLN A 85 6.39 -5.46 11.49
CA GLN A 85 7.41 -4.87 10.63
C GLN A 85 6.79 -4.57 9.26
N SER A 86 7.23 -3.48 8.63
CA SER A 86 6.80 -3.15 7.26
C SER A 86 7.22 -4.26 6.29
N GLN A 87 6.32 -4.69 5.43
CA GLN A 87 6.59 -5.73 4.45
C GLN A 87 7.22 -5.13 3.20
N PRO A 88 8.41 -5.59 2.78
CA PRO A 88 8.93 -5.24 1.47
C PRO A 88 7.98 -5.69 0.36
N VAL A 89 7.72 -4.80 -0.60
CA VAL A 89 6.90 -5.05 -1.78
C VAL A 89 7.72 -4.73 -3.02
N ALA A 90 7.84 -5.70 -3.94
CA ALA A 90 8.62 -5.55 -5.17
C ALA A 90 8.23 -6.63 -6.20
N ASP A 91 8.42 -6.35 -7.49
CA ASP A 91 8.40 -7.35 -8.56
C ASP A 91 9.70 -8.17 -8.52
N VAL A 92 9.64 -9.29 -7.81
CA VAL A 92 10.77 -10.17 -7.51
C VAL A 92 10.94 -11.21 -8.62
N ASN A 93 9.84 -11.73 -9.16
CA ASN A 93 9.86 -12.75 -10.22
C ASN A 93 9.97 -12.15 -11.64
N LYS A 94 9.81 -10.82 -11.79
CA LYS A 94 9.83 -10.08 -13.06
C LYS A 94 8.64 -10.37 -13.97
N ASP A 95 7.49 -10.72 -13.39
CA ASP A 95 6.26 -10.91 -14.14
C ASP A 95 5.48 -9.60 -14.35
N GLY A 96 5.90 -8.52 -13.68
CA GLY A 96 5.30 -7.18 -13.70
C GLY A 96 4.17 -6.96 -12.70
N GLN A 97 3.96 -7.90 -11.78
CA GLN A 97 3.17 -7.75 -10.57
C GLN A 97 4.12 -7.65 -9.38
N GLU A 98 3.77 -6.88 -8.36
CA GLU A 98 4.56 -6.84 -7.12
C GLU A 98 4.21 -8.03 -6.20
N GLU A 99 5.23 -8.70 -5.67
CA GLU A 99 5.14 -9.67 -4.58
C GLU A 99 5.40 -9.02 -3.21
N ILE A 100 5.01 -9.72 -2.14
CA ILE A 100 5.16 -9.31 -0.76
C ILE A 100 6.09 -10.27 -0.02
N VAL A 101 7.07 -9.71 0.69
CA VAL A 101 7.93 -10.48 1.60
C VAL A 101 7.41 -10.36 3.03
N ALA A 102 7.14 -11.49 3.67
CA ALA A 102 6.69 -11.55 5.06
C ALA A 102 7.50 -12.56 5.88
N ALA A 103 7.56 -12.37 7.20
CA ALA A 103 8.34 -13.22 8.10
C ALA A 103 7.46 -13.81 9.19
N ASP A 104 7.01 -15.06 9.07
CA ASP A 104 6.09 -15.65 10.05
C ASP A 104 6.72 -15.79 11.45
N GLY A 105 5.88 -15.91 12.48
CA GLY A 105 6.35 -16.06 13.86
C GLY A 105 7.05 -17.39 14.17
N HIS A 106 7.21 -18.26 13.17
CA HIS A 106 8.00 -19.49 13.24
C HIS A 106 9.36 -19.34 12.55
N ALA A 107 9.78 -18.10 12.27
CA ALA A 107 11.03 -17.79 11.58
C ALA A 107 11.09 -18.34 10.14
N HIS A 108 9.95 -18.33 9.45
CA HIS A 108 9.94 -18.55 8.01
C HIS A 108 9.87 -17.22 7.27
N LEU A 109 10.62 -17.11 6.18
CA LEU A 109 10.41 -16.07 5.18
C LEU A 109 9.49 -16.58 4.09
N LEU A 110 8.49 -15.77 3.76
CA LEU A 110 7.46 -16.06 2.78
C LEU A 110 7.59 -15.05 1.63
N LEU A 111 7.50 -15.55 0.40
CA LEU A 111 7.21 -14.73 -0.77
C LEU A 111 5.75 -14.98 -1.15
N ILE A 112 4.95 -13.93 -1.15
CA ILE A 112 3.50 -13.98 -1.33
C ILE A 112 3.16 -13.21 -2.60
N ASP A 113 2.35 -13.81 -3.48
CA ASP A 113 1.88 -13.15 -4.70
C ASP A 113 0.78 -12.10 -4.42
N LYS A 114 0.39 -11.38 -5.46
CA LYS A 114 -0.67 -10.36 -5.42
C LYS A 114 -2.03 -10.88 -4.93
N ASP A 115 -2.29 -12.18 -5.00
CA ASP A 115 -3.55 -12.82 -4.63
C ASP A 115 -3.47 -13.49 -3.24
N GLY A 116 -2.35 -13.34 -2.53
CA GLY A 116 -2.14 -13.92 -1.21
C GLY A 116 -1.60 -15.36 -1.24
N GLY A 117 -1.26 -15.88 -2.42
CA GLY A 117 -0.66 -17.20 -2.60
C GLY A 117 0.81 -17.22 -2.18
N VAL A 118 1.23 -18.23 -1.43
CA VAL A 118 2.64 -18.40 -1.05
C VAL A 118 3.40 -19.03 -2.20
N LEU A 119 4.22 -18.24 -2.90
CA LEU A 119 5.08 -18.71 -3.99
C LEU A 119 6.30 -19.48 -3.47
N TRP A 120 6.84 -19.05 -2.34
CA TRP A 120 8.00 -19.67 -1.72
C TRP A 120 7.99 -19.51 -0.20
N LYS A 121 8.60 -20.48 0.46
CA LYS A 121 8.78 -20.51 1.90
C LYS A 121 10.18 -21.00 2.25
N LEU A 122 10.94 -20.17 2.96
CA LEU A 122 12.22 -20.56 3.54
C LEU A 122 12.08 -20.77 5.02
N LYS A 123 12.36 -22.00 5.43
CA LYS A 123 12.56 -22.29 6.83
C LYS A 123 13.98 -21.91 7.22
N GLN A 124 14.10 -20.94 8.11
CA GLN A 124 15.40 -20.51 8.59
C GLN A 124 15.84 -21.42 9.75
N GLU A 125 16.48 -22.55 9.43
CA GLU A 125 17.08 -23.40 10.48
C GLU A 125 18.33 -22.70 11.07
N GLY A 126 18.34 -22.50 12.38
CA GLY A 126 19.55 -22.15 13.14
C GLY A 126 19.84 -20.67 13.40
N LEU A 127 19.16 -19.72 12.75
CA LEU A 127 19.53 -18.29 12.86
C LEU A 127 18.86 -17.53 14.02
N PHE A 128 17.67 -17.94 14.48
CA PHE A 128 16.98 -17.24 15.57
C PHE A 128 17.04 -17.94 16.94
N ARG A 129 17.53 -19.19 16.99
CA ARG A 129 17.46 -20.00 18.23
C ARG A 129 18.47 -19.56 19.31
N GLN A 130 19.38 -18.62 19.04
CA GLN A 130 20.50 -18.33 19.94
C GLN A 130 20.60 -16.89 20.47
N ASN A 131 19.75 -15.93 20.08
CA ASN A 131 19.88 -14.57 20.62
C ASN A 131 18.54 -13.82 20.66
N ARG A 132 17.81 -13.97 21.78
CA ARG A 132 16.53 -13.28 22.03
C ARG A 132 16.63 -11.76 22.26
N HIS A 133 17.82 -11.16 22.14
CA HIS A 133 18.07 -9.75 22.48
C HIS A 133 18.92 -8.95 21.47
N ARG A 134 19.06 -9.40 20.21
CA ARG A 134 19.76 -8.60 19.18
C ARG A 134 19.00 -8.56 17.85
N SER A 135 18.77 -7.34 17.37
CA SER A 135 18.34 -7.09 15.98
C SER A 135 19.41 -7.64 15.03
N SER A 136 18.98 -8.44 14.05
CA SER A 136 19.88 -9.06 13.07
C SER A 136 19.52 -8.58 11.68
N MET A 137 20.53 -8.26 10.87
CA MET A 137 20.36 -7.93 9.46
C MET A 137 20.81 -9.12 8.62
N ILE A 138 19.95 -9.57 7.70
CA ILE A 138 20.20 -10.74 6.86
C ILE A 138 20.08 -10.29 5.40
N TRP A 139 21.07 -10.63 4.58
CA TRP A 139 21.00 -10.46 3.13
C TRP A 139 20.77 -11.82 2.47
N ILE A 140 19.70 -11.93 1.68
CA ILE A 140 19.31 -13.16 1.00
C ILE A 140 19.35 -12.90 -0.49
N ARG A 141 20.12 -13.72 -1.21
CA ARG A 141 20.14 -13.72 -2.67
C ARG A 141 19.24 -14.84 -3.17
N MET A 142 18.20 -14.50 -3.91
CA MET A 142 17.33 -15.48 -4.57
C MET A 142 17.85 -15.79 -5.98
N ASN A 143 18.00 -17.08 -6.30
CA ASN A 143 18.40 -17.57 -7.62
C ASN A 143 17.27 -18.41 -8.20
N GLY A 144 16.96 -18.24 -9.50
CA GLY A 144 16.10 -19.16 -10.25
C GLY A 144 14.58 -18.99 -10.06
N LEU A 145 14.11 -17.84 -9.55
CA LEU A 145 12.70 -17.48 -9.68
C LEU A 145 12.39 -17.29 -11.17
N LYS A 146 11.54 -18.15 -11.72
CA LYS A 146 11.02 -17.99 -13.08
C LYS A 146 9.87 -16.97 -13.04
N PRO A 147 9.76 -16.09 -14.04
CA PRO A 147 8.54 -15.30 -14.24
C PRO A 147 7.34 -16.21 -14.53
#